data_AF-A0A7W8E809-F1
#
_entry.id   AF-A0A7W8E809-F1
#
_cell.length_a   1.000
_cell.length_b   1.000
_cell.length_c   1.000
_cell.angle_alpha   90.00
_cell.angle_beta   90.00
_cell.angle_gamma   90.00
#
_symmetry.space_group_name_H-M   'P 1'
#
loop_
_entity.id
_entity.type
_entity.pdbx_description
1 polymer ?
#
loop_
_entity_poly.entity_id
_entity_poly.type
_entity_poly.pdbx_seq_one_letter_code
_entity_poly.pdbx_strand_id
1 'polypeptide(L)'
;MRARKSRTRFGKSTHVTVANRFRIKLFCWASLLVTTALPQALGQSTNVAAFPYLGWSSFSLQTQSSGFLSQTNIEAQSDALRSSVLQEHGFTYINIVDGFQLPQNIGLTSEQNKMTLNYTLTDCKTQHGIVVHVAPSTKP
;
A
#
# COMPACT_ATOMS: atom_id res chain seq x y z
N MET A 1 -10.01 -90.77 48.98
CA MET A 1 -10.47 -89.41 48.62
C MET A 1 -9.32 -88.43 48.75
N ARG A 2 -8.88 -87.80 47.65
CA ARG A 2 -7.88 -86.71 47.65
C ARG A 2 -8.36 -85.62 46.71
N ALA A 3 -8.90 -84.53 47.26
CA ALA A 3 -9.41 -83.39 46.50
C ALA A 3 -8.25 -82.46 46.11
N ARG A 4 -8.05 -82.26 44.79
CA ARG A 4 -7.01 -81.38 44.24
C ARG A 4 -7.56 -79.96 44.12
N LYS A 5 -7.08 -79.04 44.96
CA LYS A 5 -7.49 -77.63 45.00
C LYS A 5 -6.84 -76.89 43.82
N SER A 6 -7.65 -76.52 42.82
CA SER A 6 -7.21 -75.69 41.68
C SER A 6 -7.07 -74.23 42.12
N ARG A 7 -5.89 -73.65 41.89
CA ARG A 7 -5.55 -72.26 42.25
C ARG A 7 -5.49 -71.44 40.95
N THR A 8 -6.53 -70.67 40.68
CA THR A 8 -6.57 -69.71 39.56
C THR A 8 -5.61 -68.56 39.82
N ARG A 9 -4.69 -68.32 38.88
CA ARG A 9 -3.70 -67.24 38.92
C ARG A 9 -4.32 -66.02 38.22
N PHE A 10 -4.64 -64.96 38.96
CA PHE A 10 -5.06 -63.67 38.40
C PHE A 10 -3.91 -63.05 37.60
N GLY A 11 -4.17 -62.73 36.33
CA GLY A 11 -3.24 -62.04 35.44
C GLY A 11 -3.02 -60.60 35.87
N LYS A 12 -1.75 -60.16 35.84
CA LYS A 12 -1.33 -58.78 36.14
C LYS A 12 -1.88 -57.82 35.08
N SER A 13 -2.58 -56.79 35.54
CA SER A 13 -3.01 -55.64 34.73
C SER A 13 -1.79 -54.90 34.18
N THR A 14 -1.64 -54.86 32.87
CA THR A 14 -0.64 -54.05 32.18
C THR A 14 -1.05 -52.57 32.25
N HIS A 15 -0.27 -51.78 32.98
CA HIS A 15 -0.36 -50.32 32.96
C HIS A 15 -0.15 -49.83 31.52
N VAL A 16 -1.22 -49.36 30.87
CA VAL A 16 -1.11 -48.64 29.60
C VAL A 16 -0.50 -47.27 29.89
N THR A 17 0.75 -47.11 29.48
CA THR A 17 1.60 -45.94 29.66
C THR A 17 0.92 -44.65 29.19
N VAL A 18 0.45 -43.83 30.14
CA VAL A 18 -0.17 -42.51 29.92
C VAL A 18 0.82 -41.46 29.38
N ALA A 19 2.12 -41.74 29.38
CA ALA A 19 3.17 -40.78 29.04
C ALA A 19 3.18 -40.31 27.55
N ASN A 20 2.48 -40.99 26.64
CA ASN A 20 2.59 -40.72 25.20
C ASN A 20 1.63 -39.62 24.66
N ARG A 21 0.63 -39.20 25.44
CA ARG A 21 -0.43 -38.26 24.98
C ARG A 21 -0.08 -36.79 25.19
N PHE A 22 0.86 -36.49 26.10
CA PHE A 22 1.34 -35.12 26.35
C PHE A 22 2.37 -34.67 25.31
N ARG A 23 3.21 -35.58 24.80
CA ARG A 23 4.27 -35.25 23.84
C ARG A 23 3.73 -34.86 22.46
N ILE A 24 2.66 -35.51 22.02
CA ILE A 24 2.02 -35.24 20.73
C ILE A 24 1.32 -33.86 20.73
N LYS A 25 0.67 -33.48 21.83
CA LYS A 25 0.01 -32.17 21.94
C LYS A 25 1.02 -31.02 21.96
N LEU A 26 2.14 -31.17 22.67
CA LEU A 26 3.18 -30.14 22.72
C LEU A 26 3.80 -29.88 21.34
N PHE A 27 3.95 -30.94 20.53
CA PHE A 27 4.49 -30.85 19.17
C PHE A 27 3.55 -30.09 18.22
N CYS A 28 2.23 -30.31 18.31
CA CYS A 28 1.24 -29.59 17.49
C CYS A 28 1.16 -28.08 17.82
N TRP A 29 1.29 -27.69 19.11
CA TRP A 29 1.34 -26.28 19.48
C TRP A 29 2.64 -25.59 19.03
N ALA A 30 3.77 -26.30 19.07
CA ALA A 30 5.05 -25.77 18.60
C ALA A 30 5.06 -25.53 17.08
N SER A 31 4.44 -26.40 16.28
CA SER A 31 4.33 -26.18 14.82
C SER A 31 3.44 -24.99 14.44
N LEU A 32 2.43 -24.64 15.24
CA LEU A 32 1.56 -23.49 14.94
C LEU A 32 2.25 -22.14 15.18
N LEU A 33 3.22 -22.10 16.11
CA LEU A 33 4.00 -20.89 16.46
C LEU A 33 5.10 -20.55 15.44
N VAL A 34 5.53 -21.51 14.60
CA VAL A 34 6.65 -21.31 13.66
C VAL A 34 6.19 -20.75 12.31
N THR A 35 4.89 -20.80 11.99
CA THR A 35 4.36 -20.38 10.67
C THR A 35 4.01 -18.89 10.52
N THR A 36 4.23 -18.04 11.54
CA THR A 36 3.87 -16.60 11.46
C THR A 36 5.01 -15.68 11.03
N ALA A 37 6.19 -16.21 10.69
CA ALA A 37 7.26 -15.41 10.09
C ALA A 37 6.93 -15.14 8.61
N LEU A 38 5.97 -14.24 8.35
CA LEU A 38 5.78 -13.68 7.02
C LEU A 38 7.11 -13.01 6.61
N PRO A 39 7.67 -13.34 5.44
CA PRO A 39 8.84 -12.62 4.94
C PRO A 39 8.46 -11.15 4.83
N GLN A 40 9.12 -10.29 5.61
CA GLN A 40 9.03 -8.85 5.42
C GLN A 40 9.74 -8.54 4.11
N ALA A 41 8.96 -8.24 3.07
CA ALA A 41 9.50 -7.73 1.81
C ALA A 41 10.06 -6.33 2.06
N LEU A 42 11.34 -6.24 2.41
CA LEU A 42 12.09 -4.99 2.63
C LEU A 42 12.46 -4.32 1.29
N GLY A 43 11.48 -4.14 0.40
CA GLY A 43 11.69 -3.65 -0.97
C GLY A 43 11.43 -2.15 -1.17
N GLN A 44 10.66 -1.50 -0.29
CA GLN A 44 10.39 -0.07 -0.39
C GLN A 44 11.24 0.74 0.58
N SER A 45 11.74 1.89 0.13
CA SER A 45 12.33 2.87 1.04
C SER A 45 11.27 3.23 2.08
N THR A 46 11.64 3.20 3.35
CA THR A 46 10.68 3.26 4.48
C THR A 46 9.88 4.56 4.55
N ASN A 47 10.22 5.55 3.72
CA ASN A 47 9.71 6.92 3.84
C ASN A 47 8.88 7.37 2.62
N VAL A 48 8.85 6.61 1.51
CA VAL A 48 8.13 6.99 0.29
C VAL A 48 7.18 5.87 -0.12
N ALA A 49 5.91 6.21 -0.35
CA ALA A 49 4.85 5.25 -0.70
C ALA A 49 4.73 4.05 0.26
N ALA A 50 5.01 4.26 1.56
CA ALA A 50 4.75 3.26 2.61
C ALA A 50 3.27 2.83 2.64
N PHE A 51 2.39 3.72 2.19
CA PHE A 51 1.01 3.43 1.81
C PHE A 51 0.77 3.93 0.37
N PRO A 52 -0.20 3.35 -0.37
CA PRO A 52 -0.56 3.83 -1.69
C PRO A 52 -0.96 5.31 -1.67
N TYR A 53 -0.44 6.10 -2.59
CA TYR A 53 -0.88 7.49 -2.75
C TYR A 53 -2.32 7.52 -3.25
N LEU A 54 -3.18 8.26 -2.54
CA LEU A 54 -4.56 8.48 -2.90
C LEU A 54 -4.69 9.83 -3.59
N GLY A 55 -5.34 9.85 -4.74
CA GLY A 55 -5.38 11.06 -5.55
C GLY A 55 -6.09 10.89 -6.88
N TRP A 56 -5.86 11.86 -7.75
CA TRP A 56 -6.39 11.94 -9.10
C TRP A 56 -5.25 11.93 -10.14
N SER A 57 -5.52 11.48 -11.36
CA SER A 57 -4.54 11.47 -12.46
C SER A 57 -5.10 12.08 -13.74
N SER A 58 -4.28 12.85 -14.44
CA SER A 58 -4.66 13.52 -15.69
C SER A 58 -4.79 12.62 -16.91
N PHE A 59 -4.35 11.36 -16.84
CA PHE A 59 -4.28 10.44 -17.98
C PHE A 59 -5.61 10.36 -18.74
N SER A 60 -6.71 10.10 -18.04
CA SER A 60 -8.02 9.89 -18.68
C SER A 60 -8.57 11.14 -19.35
N LEU A 61 -8.25 12.34 -18.85
CA LEU A 61 -8.70 13.59 -19.48
C LEU A 61 -7.78 13.99 -20.65
N GLN A 62 -6.49 13.69 -20.54
CA GLN A 62 -5.55 13.90 -21.62
C GLN A 62 -5.89 13.06 -22.87
N THR A 63 -6.32 11.81 -22.69
CA THR A 63 -6.72 10.96 -23.83
C THR A 63 -8.01 11.43 -24.49
N GLN A 64 -8.82 12.24 -23.81
CA GLN A 64 -10.09 12.75 -24.32
C GLN A 64 -9.98 14.16 -24.93
N SER A 65 -9.02 14.97 -24.47
CA SER A 65 -8.91 16.36 -24.89
C SER A 65 -7.45 16.80 -25.05
N SER A 66 -7.09 17.18 -26.27
CA SER A 66 -5.80 17.83 -26.55
C SER A 66 -5.71 19.18 -25.84
N GLY A 67 -4.57 19.47 -25.21
CA GLY A 67 -4.35 20.75 -24.51
C GLY A 67 -4.96 20.82 -23.11
N PHE A 68 -5.50 19.71 -22.59
CA PHE A 68 -6.05 19.66 -21.23
C PHE A 68 -5.00 20.01 -20.15
N LEU A 69 -3.72 19.67 -20.38
CA LEU A 69 -2.63 19.94 -19.44
C LEU A 69 -2.20 21.41 -19.45
N SER A 70 -3.09 22.28 -18.97
CA SER A 70 -2.85 23.71 -18.73
C SER A 70 -2.89 24.01 -17.24
N GLN A 71 -2.29 25.14 -16.83
CA GLN A 71 -2.33 25.61 -15.45
C GLN A 71 -3.76 25.71 -14.91
N THR A 72 -4.64 26.41 -15.63
CA THR A 72 -6.03 26.64 -15.23
C THR A 72 -6.80 25.33 -15.00
N ASN A 73 -6.56 24.33 -15.85
CA ASN A 73 -7.23 23.04 -15.68
C ASN A 73 -6.70 22.27 -14.48
N ILE A 74 -5.38 22.33 -14.20
CA ILE A 74 -4.81 21.69 -13.00
C ILE A 74 -5.31 22.36 -11.72
N GLU A 75 -5.38 23.70 -11.70
CA GLU A 75 -5.96 24.45 -10.59
C GLU A 75 -7.43 24.07 -10.38
N ALA A 76 -8.22 23.98 -11.45
CA ALA A 76 -9.62 23.55 -11.36
C ALA A 76 -9.78 22.12 -10.81
N GLN A 77 -8.88 21.19 -11.18
CA GLN A 77 -8.89 19.84 -10.59
C GLN A 77 -8.46 19.83 -9.13
N SER A 78 -7.54 20.73 -8.75
CA SER A 78 -7.10 20.97 -7.37
C SER A 78 -8.27 21.46 -6.51
N ASP A 79 -9.03 22.45 -7.01
CA ASP A 79 -10.24 22.96 -6.36
C ASP A 79 -11.34 21.91 -6.26
N ALA A 80 -11.55 21.14 -7.32
CA ALA A 80 -12.51 20.03 -7.33
C ALA A 80 -12.15 18.98 -6.27
N LEU A 81 -10.87 18.63 -6.14
CA LEU A 81 -10.42 17.68 -5.14
C LEU A 81 -10.59 18.24 -3.72
N ARG A 82 -10.28 19.52 -3.49
CA ARG A 82 -10.46 20.20 -2.20
C ARG A 82 -11.92 20.32 -1.78
N SER A 83 -12.80 20.65 -2.73
CA SER A 83 -14.25 20.76 -2.48
C SER A 83 -14.94 19.40 -2.37
N SER A 84 -14.33 18.35 -2.94
CA SER A 84 -14.74 16.98 -2.69
C SER A 84 -14.24 16.56 -1.30
N VAL A 85 -15.11 15.95 -0.49
CA VAL A 85 -14.74 15.39 0.82
C VAL A 85 -13.61 14.33 0.76
N LEU A 86 -13.12 14.00 -0.45
CA LEU A 86 -12.01 13.07 -0.68
C LEU A 86 -10.72 13.49 0.03
N GLN A 87 -10.44 14.79 0.19
CA GLN A 87 -9.26 15.22 0.96
C GLN A 87 -9.33 14.76 2.42
N GLU A 88 -10.51 14.80 3.04
CA GLU A 88 -10.74 14.31 4.40
C GLU A 88 -10.50 12.79 4.51
N HIS A 89 -10.58 12.09 3.37
CA HIS A 89 -10.28 10.66 3.24
C HIS A 89 -8.88 10.37 2.69
N GLY A 90 -7.99 11.38 2.66
CA GLY A 90 -6.57 11.20 2.33
C GLY A 90 -6.22 11.33 0.85
N PHE A 91 -7.17 11.69 -0.02
CA PHE A 91 -6.88 11.95 -1.43
C PHE A 91 -6.23 13.33 -1.60
N THR A 92 -4.91 13.37 -1.52
CA THR A 92 -4.10 14.61 -1.51
C THR A 92 -3.09 14.69 -2.65
N TYR A 93 -3.13 13.74 -3.59
CA TYR A 93 -2.22 13.71 -4.73
C TYR A 93 -2.91 14.07 -6.05
N ILE A 94 -2.22 14.86 -6.89
CA ILE A 94 -2.53 15.02 -8.30
C ILE A 94 -1.34 14.51 -9.12
N ASN A 95 -1.57 13.50 -9.95
CA ASN A 95 -0.58 12.94 -10.85
C ASN A 95 -0.78 13.46 -12.28
N ILE A 96 0.12 14.33 -12.71
CA ILE A 96 0.15 14.88 -14.07
C ILE A 96 1.00 13.95 -14.95
N VAL A 97 0.35 13.28 -15.89
CA VAL A 97 1.00 12.39 -16.86
C VAL A 97 1.75 13.19 -17.95
N ASP A 98 2.69 12.54 -18.64
CA ASP A 98 3.61 13.13 -19.63
C ASP A 98 2.89 14.05 -20.63
N GLY A 99 3.61 15.04 -21.14
CA GLY A 99 3.09 16.02 -22.09
C GLY A 99 2.55 17.29 -21.41
N PHE A 100 2.86 17.51 -20.12
CA PHE A 100 2.57 18.79 -19.49
C PHE A 100 3.29 19.90 -20.25
N GLN A 101 2.52 20.71 -20.96
CA GLN A 101 3.03 21.86 -21.68
C GLN A 101 3.02 23.03 -20.71
N LEU A 102 4.21 23.53 -20.40
CA LEU A 102 4.33 24.83 -19.77
C LEU A 102 3.53 25.85 -20.61
N PRO A 103 2.86 26.82 -19.97
CA PRO A 103 2.23 27.92 -20.70
C PRO A 103 3.25 28.49 -21.70
N GLN A 104 2.99 28.36 -22.98
CA GLN A 104 3.81 28.96 -24.03
C GLN A 104 3.45 30.45 -24.07
N ASN A 105 3.82 31.19 -23.03
CA ASN A 105 3.68 32.63 -23.04
C ASN A 105 4.67 33.17 -24.07
N ILE A 106 4.14 33.69 -25.17
CA ILE A 106 4.94 34.30 -26.24
C ILE A 106 5.73 35.46 -25.62
N GLY A 107 7.05 35.29 -25.52
CA GLY A 107 7.96 36.27 -24.91
C GLY A 107 8.55 35.88 -23.55
N LEU A 108 8.12 34.76 -22.93
CA LEU A 108 8.78 34.21 -21.74
C LEU A 108 9.83 33.16 -22.12
N THR A 109 10.96 33.18 -21.41
CA THR A 109 12.00 32.16 -21.55
C THR A 109 11.56 30.83 -20.94
N SER A 110 12.22 29.74 -21.32
CA SER A 110 11.99 28.40 -20.75
C SER A 110 12.10 28.39 -19.22
N GLU A 111 13.02 29.17 -18.64
CA GLU A 111 13.19 29.31 -17.19
C GLU A 111 12.04 30.07 -16.53
N GLN A 112 11.51 31.11 -17.17
CA GLN A 112 10.33 31.83 -16.67
C GLN A 112 9.07 30.96 -16.71
N ASN A 113 8.92 30.15 -17.75
CA ASN A 113 7.84 29.16 -17.85
C ASN A 113 7.98 28.08 -16.76
N LYS A 114 9.20 27.62 -16.46
CA LYS A 114 9.48 26.68 -15.37
C LYS A 114 9.22 27.28 -13.98
N MET A 115 9.54 28.56 -13.77
CA MET A 115 9.19 29.27 -12.54
C MET A 115 7.67 29.38 -12.35
N THR A 116 6.92 29.66 -13.42
CA THR A 116 5.45 29.73 -13.38
C THR A 116 4.85 28.39 -12.96
N LEU A 117 5.35 27.28 -13.52
CA LEU A 117 4.96 25.93 -13.09
C LEU A 117 5.25 25.72 -11.60
N ASN A 118 6.47 26.00 -11.14
CA ASN A 118 6.83 25.82 -9.74
C ASN A 118 5.95 26.66 -8.82
N TYR A 119 5.56 27.85 -9.24
CA TYR A 119 4.62 28.69 -8.51
C TYR A 119 3.25 28.03 -8.39
N THR A 120 2.64 27.58 -9.49
CA THR A 120 1.34 26.86 -9.47
C THR A 120 1.40 25.60 -8.60
N LEU A 121 2.47 24.82 -8.72
CA LEU A 121 2.65 23.59 -7.92
C LEU A 121 2.79 23.92 -6.43
N THR A 122 3.52 24.99 -6.11
CA THR A 122 3.67 25.47 -4.73
C THR A 122 2.35 25.99 -4.19
N ASP A 123 1.60 26.74 -5.00
CA ASP A 123 0.33 27.33 -4.61
C ASP A 123 -0.75 26.28 -4.33
N CYS A 124 -0.86 25.25 -5.18
CA CYS A 124 -1.72 24.09 -4.92
C CYS A 124 -1.38 23.40 -3.59
N LYS A 125 -0.08 23.31 -3.27
CA LYS A 125 0.36 22.71 -2.01
C LYS A 125 0.04 23.59 -0.81
N THR A 126 0.28 24.90 -0.90
CA THR A 126 0.05 25.83 0.22
C THR A 126 -1.43 26.11 0.46
N GLN A 127 -2.23 26.24 -0.61
CA GLN A 127 -3.64 26.57 -0.49
C GLN A 127 -4.50 25.32 -0.24
N HIS A 128 -4.20 24.20 -0.90
CA HIS A 128 -5.10 23.03 -0.93
C HIS A 128 -4.54 21.82 -0.20
N GLY A 129 -3.29 21.88 0.29
CA GLY A 129 -2.63 20.70 0.86
C GLY A 129 -2.39 19.59 -0.16
N ILE A 130 -2.49 19.89 -1.46
CA ILE A 130 -2.36 18.92 -2.54
C ILE A 130 -0.91 18.86 -3.01
N VAL A 131 -0.37 17.65 -3.08
CA VAL A 131 0.92 17.38 -3.71
C VAL A 131 0.69 17.09 -5.19
N VAL A 132 1.17 17.99 -6.04
CA VAL A 132 1.13 17.81 -7.48
C VAL A 132 2.46 17.22 -7.94
N HIS A 133 2.40 16.08 -8.64
CA HIS A 133 3.58 15.42 -9.20
C HIS A 133 3.48 15.42 -10.72
N VAL A 134 4.53 15.91 -11.39
CA VAL A 134 4.62 15.90 -12.85
C VAL A 134 5.53 14.76 -13.26
N ALA A 135 5.03 13.83 -14.07
CA ALA A 135 5.86 12.79 -14.63
C ALA A 135 7.00 13.40 -15.45
N PRO A 136 8.24 12.86 -15.36
CA PRO A 136 9.32 13.29 -16.23
C PRO A 136 8.90 13.11 -17.69
N SER A 137 9.13 14.11 -18.53
CA SER A 137 8.77 14.01 -19.93
C SER A 137 9.65 12.97 -20.61
N THR A 138 9.03 11.94 -21.17
CA THR A 138 9.71 10.92 -21.98
C THR A 138 9.70 11.40 -23.43
N LYS A 139 10.45 12.47 -23.72
CA LYS A 139 10.74 12.77 -25.12
C LYS A 139 11.63 11.65 -25.69
N PRO A 140 11.31 11.10 -26.88
CA PRO A 140 12.31 10.40 -27.67
C PRO A 140 13.41 11.35 -28.15
#